data_AF-A0A6N2LKL0-F1
#
_entry.id   AF-A0A6N2LKL0-F1
#
_cell.length_a   1.000
_cell.length_b   1.000
_cell.length_c   1.000
_cell.angle_alpha   90.00
_cell.angle_beta   90.00
_cell.angle_gamma   90.00
#
_symmetry.space_group_name_H-M   'P 1'
#
loop_
_entity.id
_entity.type
_entity.pdbx_description
1 polymer ?
#
loop_
_entity_poly.entity_id
_entity_poly.type
_entity_poly.pdbx_seq_one_letter_code
_entity_poly.pdbx_strand_id
1 'polypeptide(L)'
;MEKKRVGLRGAVAGLEMERKDNEGILEAYVKAWVSGALDRAATRVSMAFTLALHHLSSFIFLFHANDKITLRNKLAKSLLRDYSKKTRHEGIMLELVRYYKPASRLPEKQEGLSLQASDIEKRFEVLVEACDRDSSLLIEALQWEGIPGMASG
;
A
#
# COMPACT_ATOMS: atom_id res chain seq x y z
N MET A 1 -47.11 3.91 18.39
CA MET A 1 -45.63 4.10 18.38
C MET A 1 -45.07 3.27 17.24
N GLU A 2 -44.33 3.85 16.30
CA GLU A 2 -43.82 3.10 15.15
C GLU A 2 -42.29 3.21 15.06
N LYS A 3 -41.59 2.08 15.20
CA LYS A 3 -40.13 2.01 15.07
C LYS A 3 -39.75 2.04 13.60
N LYS A 4 -39.61 3.25 13.06
CA LYS A 4 -39.16 3.53 11.68
C LYS A 4 -37.89 2.75 11.38
N ARG A 5 -38.00 1.69 10.56
CA ARG A 5 -36.85 0.90 10.09
C ARG A 5 -36.01 1.77 9.15
N VAL A 6 -35.01 2.46 9.70
CA VAL A 6 -33.98 3.13 8.89
C VAL A 6 -33.31 2.06 8.05
N GLY A 7 -33.49 2.16 6.73
CA GLY A 7 -33.20 1.05 5.83
C GLY A 7 -31.71 0.74 5.77
N LEU A 8 -31.37 -0.56 5.84
CA LEU A 8 -30.00 -1.08 5.79
C LEU A 8 -29.20 -0.52 4.59
N ARG A 9 -29.89 -0.23 3.47
CA ARG A 9 -29.37 0.47 2.27
C ARG A 9 -28.60 1.76 2.58
N GLY A 10 -29.00 2.52 3.61
CA GLY A 10 -28.30 3.75 4.00
C GLY A 10 -26.91 3.51 4.58
N ALA A 11 -26.69 2.37 5.24
CA ALA A 11 -25.36 1.97 5.72
C ALA A 11 -24.48 1.48 4.57
N VAL A 12 -25.06 0.76 3.59
CA VAL A 12 -24.31 0.31 2.40
C VAL A 12 -23.83 1.51 1.59
N ALA A 13 -24.68 2.52 1.36
CA ALA A 13 -24.31 3.75 0.67
C ALA A 13 -23.18 4.54 1.36
N GLY A 14 -23.04 4.43 2.69
CA GLY A 14 -21.92 4.99 3.44
C GLY A 14 -20.59 4.26 3.19
N LEU A 15 -20.64 2.95 2.93
CA LEU A 15 -19.48 2.11 2.61
C LEU A 15 -19.15 2.11 1.11
N GLU A 16 -20.13 2.36 0.23
CA GLU A 16 -19.93 2.50 -1.22
C GLU A 16 -19.05 3.72 -1.58
N MET A 17 -18.91 4.69 -0.68
CA MET A 17 -17.96 5.80 -0.84
C MET A 17 -16.48 5.36 -0.84
N GLU A 18 -16.16 4.19 -0.28
CA GLU A 18 -14.82 3.59 -0.34
C GLU A 18 -14.47 3.01 -1.73
N ARG A 19 -15.44 2.88 -2.65
CA ARG A 19 -15.27 2.15 -3.92
C ARG A 19 -15.65 2.93 -5.19
N LYS A 20 -15.46 4.25 -5.18
CA LYS A 20 -15.04 4.95 -6.40
C LYS A 20 -13.52 5.00 -6.40
N ASP A 21 -12.91 4.56 -7.50
CA ASP A 21 -11.46 4.55 -7.65
C ASP A 21 -10.93 5.98 -7.73
N ASN A 22 -10.56 6.51 -6.57
CA ASN A 22 -10.02 7.85 -6.43
C ASN A 22 -8.55 7.86 -6.90
N GLU A 23 -8.34 7.71 -8.22
CA GLU A 23 -7.01 7.82 -8.86
C GLU A 23 -6.31 9.09 -8.38
N GLY A 24 -7.00 10.23 -8.37
CA GLY A 24 -6.46 11.50 -7.87
C GLY A 24 -6.04 11.50 -6.38
N ILE A 25 -6.60 10.62 -5.53
CA ILE A 25 -6.15 10.45 -4.13
C ILE A 25 -4.89 9.56 -4.09
N LEU A 26 -4.87 8.46 -4.85
CA LEU A 26 -3.69 7.60 -4.96
C LEU A 26 -2.48 8.35 -5.57
N GLU A 27 -2.72 9.12 -6.62
CA GLU A 27 -1.75 10.06 -7.20
C GLU A 27 -1.35 11.15 -6.21
N ALA A 28 -2.27 11.71 -5.42
CA ALA A 28 -1.93 12.69 -4.39
C ALA A 28 -1.02 12.10 -3.29
N TYR A 29 -1.24 10.85 -2.88
CA TYR A 29 -0.35 10.15 -1.94
C TYR A 29 1.03 9.90 -2.55
N VAL A 30 1.12 9.38 -3.78
CA VAL A 30 2.42 9.20 -4.45
C VAL A 30 3.12 10.54 -4.69
N LYS A 31 2.39 11.61 -5.02
CA LYS A 31 2.95 12.96 -5.14
C LYS A 31 3.45 13.49 -3.80
N ALA A 32 2.73 13.26 -2.69
CA ALA A 32 3.15 13.63 -1.34
C ALA A 32 4.39 12.85 -0.88
N TRP A 33 4.52 11.58 -1.26
CA TRP A 33 5.70 10.74 -1.05
C TRP A 33 6.90 11.27 -1.84
N VAL A 34 6.80 11.36 -3.17
CA VAL A 34 7.88 11.78 -4.07
C VAL A 34 8.39 13.20 -3.76
N SER A 35 7.53 14.09 -3.25
CA SER A 35 7.91 15.45 -2.83
C SER A 35 8.47 15.55 -1.41
N GLY A 36 8.46 14.47 -0.61
CA GLY A 36 8.86 14.49 0.80
C GLY A 36 7.87 15.20 1.73
N ALA A 37 6.65 15.49 1.27
CA ALA A 37 5.59 16.03 2.11
C ALA A 37 5.10 15.00 3.15
N LEU A 38 5.23 13.71 2.81
CA LEU A 38 4.86 12.59 3.67
C LEU A 38 5.88 12.31 4.80
N ASP A 39 7.15 12.72 4.66
CA ASP A 39 8.23 12.46 5.62
C ASP A 39 7.82 12.83 7.06
N ARG A 40 7.31 14.06 7.24
CA ARG A 40 6.86 14.59 8.56
C ARG A 40 5.61 13.88 9.09
N ALA A 41 4.82 13.26 8.21
CA ALA A 41 3.63 12.50 8.55
C ALA A 41 4.01 11.07 9.00
N ALA A 42 5.10 10.51 8.44
CA ALA A 42 5.71 9.25 8.84
C ALA A 42 6.41 9.36 10.20
N THR A 43 7.25 10.38 10.43
CA THR A 43 7.93 10.61 11.73
C THR A 43 6.98 10.69 12.94
N ARG A 44 5.70 10.98 12.69
CA ARG A 44 4.65 11.13 13.71
C ARG A 44 3.65 9.97 13.74
N VAL A 45 3.85 8.93 12.91
CA VAL A 45 2.91 7.80 12.69
C VAL A 45 1.46 8.29 12.55
N SER A 46 1.29 9.36 11.76
CA SER A 46 0.03 10.11 11.73
C SER A 46 -1.06 9.37 10.93
N MET A 47 -2.33 9.61 11.27
CA MET A 47 -3.48 9.00 10.57
C MET A 47 -3.43 9.21 9.04
N ALA A 48 -2.97 10.38 8.58
CA ALA A 48 -2.81 10.67 7.15
C ALA A 48 -1.75 9.78 6.47
N PHE A 49 -0.67 9.44 7.19
CA PHE A 49 0.34 8.50 6.75
C PHE A 49 -0.16 7.04 6.77
N THR A 50 -0.82 6.62 7.85
CA THR A 50 -1.44 5.28 7.95
C THR A 50 -2.47 5.04 6.83
N LEU A 51 -3.28 6.06 6.49
CA LEU A 51 -4.24 5.99 5.38
C LEU A 51 -3.55 5.95 4.01
N ALA A 52 -2.47 6.72 3.82
CA ALA A 52 -1.69 6.67 2.59
C ALA A 52 -1.06 5.28 2.38
N LEU A 53 -0.44 4.70 3.41
CA LEU A 53 0.08 3.33 3.37
C LEU A 53 -1.04 2.30 3.12
N HIS A 54 -2.17 2.41 3.82
CA HIS A 54 -3.30 1.48 3.65
C HIS A 54 -3.84 1.48 2.22
N HIS A 55 -4.10 2.66 1.66
CA HIS A 55 -4.67 2.80 0.32
C HIS A 55 -3.66 2.40 -0.77
N LEU A 56 -2.39 2.83 -0.67
CA LEU A 56 -1.35 2.45 -1.63
C LEU A 56 -1.03 0.95 -1.56
N SER A 57 -0.85 0.37 -0.37
CA SER A 57 -0.57 -1.06 -0.21
C SER A 57 -1.73 -1.91 -0.72
N SER A 58 -2.98 -1.54 -0.40
CA SER A 58 -4.16 -2.30 -0.84
C SER A 58 -4.35 -2.22 -2.35
N PHE A 59 -4.14 -1.03 -2.95
CA PHE A 59 -4.31 -0.83 -4.38
C PHE A 59 -3.17 -1.43 -5.23
N ILE A 60 -1.92 -1.38 -4.74
CA ILE A 60 -0.79 -1.95 -5.48
C ILE A 60 -0.79 -3.48 -5.37
N PHE A 61 -0.94 -4.04 -4.16
CA PHE A 61 -0.66 -5.46 -3.91
C PHE A 61 -1.88 -6.38 -3.87
N LEU A 62 -3.08 -5.87 -3.56
CA LEU A 62 -4.28 -6.69 -3.32
C LEU A 62 -5.38 -6.47 -4.36
N PHE A 63 -5.20 -5.54 -5.30
CA PHE A 63 -6.20 -5.17 -6.29
C PHE A 63 -5.80 -5.67 -7.69
N HIS A 64 -6.48 -6.72 -8.14
CA HIS A 64 -6.17 -7.44 -9.38
C HIS A 64 -7.18 -7.20 -10.52
N ALA A 65 -8.00 -6.14 -10.45
CA ALA A 65 -8.96 -5.87 -11.53
C ALA A 65 -8.24 -5.32 -12.77
N ASN A 66 -8.46 -5.99 -13.91
CA ASN A 66 -7.68 -5.82 -15.14
C ASN A 66 -7.76 -4.39 -15.72
N ASP A 67 -8.86 -3.67 -15.45
CA ASP A 67 -9.10 -2.27 -15.84
C ASP A 67 -8.11 -1.28 -15.21
N LYS A 68 -7.41 -1.65 -14.12
CA LYS A 68 -6.56 -0.71 -13.36
C LYS A 68 -5.09 -1.10 -13.28
N ILE A 69 -4.65 -2.14 -13.98
CA ILE A 69 -3.24 -2.55 -14.04
C ILE A 69 -2.36 -1.39 -14.55
N THR A 70 -2.83 -0.60 -15.50
CA THR A 70 -2.13 0.61 -15.98
C THR A 70 -1.85 1.60 -14.85
N LEU A 71 -2.83 1.86 -13.96
CA LEU A 71 -2.67 2.75 -12.81
C LEU A 71 -1.81 2.11 -11.71
N ARG A 72 -2.04 0.82 -11.40
CA ARG A 72 -1.23 0.02 -10.47
C ARG A 72 0.26 0.15 -10.80
N ASN A 73 0.60 -0.13 -12.07
CA ASN A 73 1.97 -0.13 -12.55
C ASN A 73 2.55 1.31 -12.64
N LYS A 74 1.74 2.30 -13.05
CA LYS A 74 2.11 3.75 -13.04
C LYS A 74 2.52 4.24 -11.65
N LEU A 75 1.75 3.90 -10.61
CA LEU A 75 2.05 4.28 -9.22
C LEU A 75 3.27 3.53 -8.69
N ALA A 76 3.34 2.22 -8.90
CA ALA A 76 4.48 1.38 -8.50
C ALA A 76 5.80 1.86 -9.14
N LYS A 77 5.86 2.05 -10.47
CA LYS A 77 7.04 2.63 -11.16
C LYS A 77 7.44 3.98 -10.59
N SER A 78 6.48 4.82 -10.19
CA SER A 78 6.78 6.13 -9.62
C SER A 78 7.37 6.08 -8.20
N LEU A 79 7.00 5.08 -7.40
CA LEU A 79 7.58 4.84 -6.06
C LEU A 79 8.98 4.21 -6.17
N LEU A 80 9.14 3.17 -7.00
CA LEU A 80 10.42 2.52 -7.29
C LEU A 80 11.48 3.52 -7.78
N ARG A 81 11.12 4.38 -8.75
CA ARG A 81 11.98 5.44 -9.29
C ARG A 81 12.32 6.53 -8.27
N ASP A 82 11.54 6.69 -7.21
CA ASP A 82 11.80 7.65 -6.14
C ASP A 82 12.73 7.07 -5.07
N TYR A 83 12.51 5.82 -4.66
CA TYR A 83 13.46 5.03 -3.87
C TYR A 83 14.86 5.07 -4.50
N SER A 84 14.94 4.71 -5.79
CA SER A 84 16.18 4.66 -6.59
C SER A 84 16.99 5.95 -6.57
N LYS A 85 16.30 7.09 -6.48
CA LYS A 85 16.93 8.43 -6.47
C LYS A 85 17.10 8.99 -5.06
N LYS A 86 16.54 8.34 -4.03
CA LYS A 86 16.43 8.83 -2.65
C LYS A 86 16.31 7.66 -1.67
N THR A 87 17.43 7.00 -1.36
CA THR A 87 17.51 5.95 -0.30
C THR A 87 16.95 6.41 1.05
N ARG A 88 16.88 7.71 1.34
CA ARG A 88 16.14 8.28 2.49
C ARG A 88 14.65 7.87 2.58
N HIS A 89 14.03 7.34 1.54
CA HIS A 89 12.66 6.80 1.54
C HIS A 89 12.60 5.27 1.67
N GLU A 90 13.73 4.58 1.82
CA GLU A 90 13.85 3.12 1.95
C GLU A 90 12.97 2.57 3.08
N GLY A 91 13.05 3.16 4.28
CA GLY A 91 12.22 2.76 5.42
C GLY A 91 10.71 2.89 5.14
N ILE A 92 10.30 3.94 4.42
CA ILE A 92 8.89 4.16 4.06
C ILE A 92 8.44 3.12 3.03
N MET A 93 9.30 2.78 2.06
CA MET A 93 9.04 1.72 1.08
C MET A 93 8.93 0.35 1.75
N LEU A 94 9.78 0.09 2.75
CA LEU A 94 9.73 -1.13 3.56
C LEU A 94 8.43 -1.20 4.37
N GLU A 95 7.97 -0.10 4.97
CA GLU A 95 6.66 0.00 5.62
C GLU A 95 5.50 -0.26 4.66
N LEU A 96 5.58 0.21 3.41
CA LEU A 96 4.56 -0.04 2.38
C LEU A 96 4.50 -1.53 1.98
N VAL A 97 5.66 -2.15 1.70
CA VAL A 97 5.73 -3.59 1.36
C VAL A 97 5.29 -4.44 2.55
N ARG A 98 5.67 -4.06 3.78
CA ARG A 98 5.26 -4.75 5.02
C ARG A 98 3.90 -4.30 5.57
N TYR A 99 3.14 -3.46 4.86
CA TYR A 99 1.85 -2.98 5.35
C TYR A 99 0.83 -4.11 5.38
N TYR A 100 0.55 -4.60 6.60
CA TYR A 100 -0.58 -5.44 6.92
C TYR A 100 -1.69 -4.56 7.49
N LYS A 101 -2.92 -4.64 6.95
CA LYS A 101 -4.08 -3.95 7.53
C LYS A 101 -4.34 -4.55 8.93
N PRO A 102 -4.22 -3.78 10.03
CA PRO A 102 -4.53 -4.32 11.35
C PRO A 102 -5.97 -4.82 11.37
N ALA A 103 -6.17 -6.11 11.66
CA ALA A 103 -7.50 -6.66 11.85
C ALA A 103 -8.19 -5.86 12.96
N SER A 104 -9.42 -5.38 12.72
CA SER A 104 -10.17 -4.56 13.67
C SER A 104 -10.49 -5.38 14.91
N ARG A 105 -9.64 -5.25 15.94
CA ARG A 105 -9.60 -6.16 17.08
C ARG A 105 -10.89 -6.13 17.90
N LEU A 106 -11.64 -7.23 17.85
CA LEU A 106 -12.08 -7.84 19.10
C LEU A 106 -10.82 -8.40 19.80
N PRO A 107 -10.70 -8.29 21.14
CA PRO A 107 -9.41 -8.41 21.83
C PRO A 107 -9.01 -9.86 22.17
N GLU A 108 -9.18 -10.81 21.26
CA GLU A 108 -8.78 -12.21 21.45
C GLU A 108 -7.85 -12.70 20.32
N LYS A 109 -6.70 -13.28 20.69
CA LYS A 109 -5.63 -13.81 19.83
C LYS A 109 -5.24 -12.96 18.60
N GLN A 110 -4.15 -12.19 18.75
CA GLN A 110 -3.45 -11.54 17.63
C GLN A 110 -1.97 -11.95 17.50
N GLU A 111 -1.52 -12.95 18.25
CA GLU A 111 -0.27 -13.67 18.00
C GLU A 111 -0.42 -14.47 16.69
N GLY A 112 0.42 -14.17 15.68
CA GLY A 112 0.42 -14.89 14.39
C GLY A 112 -0.27 -14.22 13.21
N LEU A 113 -0.50 -12.90 13.22
CA LEU A 113 -0.96 -12.13 12.05
C LEU A 113 0.03 -11.05 11.60
N SER A 114 1.28 -11.47 11.38
CA SER A 114 2.24 -10.81 10.49
C SER A 114 1.95 -11.18 9.02
N LEU A 115 2.51 -10.42 8.07
CA LEU A 115 2.70 -10.92 6.70
C LEU A 115 3.75 -12.05 6.74
N GLN A 116 3.49 -13.17 6.07
CA GLN A 116 4.52 -14.20 5.92
C GLN A 116 5.54 -13.76 4.86
N ALA A 117 6.75 -14.35 4.89
CA ALA A 117 7.77 -14.14 3.85
C ALA A 117 7.18 -14.35 2.43
N SER A 118 6.38 -15.41 2.23
CA SER A 118 5.70 -15.68 0.96
C SER A 118 4.67 -14.62 0.53
N ASP A 119 4.15 -13.79 1.44
CA ASP A 119 3.30 -12.65 1.08
C ASP A 119 4.12 -11.38 0.78
N ILE A 120 5.35 -11.30 1.29
CA ILE A 120 6.31 -10.25 0.95
C ILE A 120 6.94 -10.54 -0.44
N GLU A 121 7.27 -11.79 -0.73
CA GLU A 121 7.73 -12.28 -2.04
C GLU A 121 6.73 -11.90 -3.14
N LYS A 122 5.44 -12.28 -3.00
CA LYS A 122 4.35 -11.89 -3.94
C LYS A 122 4.22 -10.37 -4.12
N ARG A 123 4.56 -9.58 -3.11
CA ARG A 123 4.55 -8.11 -3.21
C ARG A 123 5.73 -7.59 -4.03
N PHE A 124 6.90 -8.22 -3.94
CA PHE A 124 8.01 -7.94 -4.85
C PHE A 124 7.72 -8.41 -6.28
N GLU A 125 7.09 -9.58 -6.48
CA GLU A 125 6.64 -10.03 -7.81
C GLU A 125 5.77 -8.97 -8.50
N VAL A 126 4.78 -8.39 -7.80
CA VAL A 126 3.92 -7.32 -8.32
C VAL A 126 4.70 -6.03 -8.68
N LEU A 127 5.79 -5.72 -7.98
CA LEU A 127 6.65 -4.58 -8.32
C LEU A 127 7.56 -4.88 -9.52
N VAL A 128 8.04 -6.13 -9.64
CA VAL A 128 8.80 -6.64 -10.79
C VAL A 128 7.93 -6.69 -12.05
N GLU A 129 6.68 -7.18 -11.96
CA GLU A 129 5.66 -7.05 -13.01
C GLU A 129 5.48 -5.59 -13.42
N ALA A 130 5.30 -4.71 -12.43
CA ALA A 130 5.04 -3.29 -12.67
C ALA A 130 6.19 -2.59 -13.40
N CYS A 131 7.44 -3.06 -13.28
CA CYS A 131 8.59 -2.53 -14.02
C CYS A 131 8.53 -2.78 -15.54
N ASP A 132 7.81 -3.80 -16.01
CA ASP A 132 7.72 -4.15 -17.45
C ASP A 132 9.09 -4.20 -18.14
N ARG A 133 10.03 -4.94 -17.52
CA ARG A 133 11.42 -5.13 -17.98
C ARG A 133 12.27 -3.86 -18.15
N ASP A 134 11.89 -2.72 -17.56
CA ASP A 134 12.82 -1.60 -17.35
C ASP A 134 13.95 -2.07 -16.42
N SER A 135 15.08 -2.47 -17.02
CA SER A 135 16.17 -3.16 -16.31
C SER A 135 16.80 -2.29 -15.22
N SER A 136 16.70 -0.97 -15.31
CA SER A 136 17.20 -0.05 -14.29
C SER A 136 16.41 -0.14 -12.98
N LEU A 137 15.08 -0.18 -13.07
CA LEU A 137 14.18 -0.34 -11.93
C LEU A 137 14.06 -1.80 -11.49
N LEU A 138 14.26 -2.75 -12.41
CA LEU A 138 14.27 -4.19 -12.14
C LEU A 138 15.44 -4.57 -11.22
N ILE A 139 16.64 -4.04 -11.48
CA ILE A 139 17.83 -4.31 -10.65
C ILE A 139 17.58 -3.90 -9.20
N GLU A 140 16.98 -2.73 -8.97
CA GLU A 140 16.70 -2.29 -7.59
C GLU A 140 15.61 -3.12 -6.92
N ALA A 141 14.52 -3.45 -7.61
CA ALA A 141 13.48 -4.33 -7.07
C ALA A 141 14.04 -5.72 -6.68
N LEU A 142 15.01 -6.26 -7.44
CA LEU A 142 15.69 -7.52 -7.15
C LEU A 142 16.76 -7.40 -6.06
N GLN A 143 17.42 -6.24 -5.93
CA GLN A 143 18.41 -5.98 -4.89
C GLN A 143 17.79 -5.98 -3.47
N TRP A 144 16.45 -5.86 -3.37
CA TRP A 144 15.72 -5.87 -2.11
C TRP A 144 15.57 -7.25 -1.46
N GLU A 145 15.61 -8.35 -2.23
CA GLU A 145 15.59 -9.71 -1.65
C GLU A 145 16.84 -10.00 -0.81
N GLY A 146 17.95 -9.31 -1.08
CA GLY A 146 19.22 -9.46 -0.37
C GLY A 146 19.32 -8.73 0.98
N ILE A 147 18.28 -8.00 1.43
CA ILE A 147 18.37 -7.15 2.62
C ILE A 147 18.26 -8.00 3.92
N PRO A 148 19.27 -7.97 4.82
CA PRO A 148 19.20 -8.67 6.10
C PRO A 148 18.01 -8.21 6.96
N GLY A 149 17.27 -9.15 7.53
CA GLY A 149 16.04 -8.86 8.30
C GLY A 149 14.76 -8.86 7.46
N MET A 150 14.79 -9.37 6.21
CA MET A 150 13.58 -9.81 5.48
C MET A 150 13.15 -11.23 5.89
N ALA A 151 14.08 -12.18 5.96
CA ALA A 151 13.84 -13.62 6.17
C ALA A 151 13.77 -14.06 7.64
N SER A 152 13.31 -13.21 8.56
CA SER A 152 13.26 -13.52 10.00
C SER A 152 12.20 -12.67 10.72
N GLY A 153 10.98 -13.21 10.80
CA GLY A 153 9.81 -12.60 11.45
C GLY A 153 8.58 -13.50 11.37
#